data_AF-A0A2D9TPX5-F1
#
_entry.id   AF-A0A2D9TPX5-F1
#
_cell.length_a   1.000
_cell.length_b   1.000
_cell.length_c   1.000
_cell.angle_alpha   90.00
_cell.angle_beta   90.00
_cell.angle_gamma   90.00
#
_symmetry.space_group_name_H-M   'P 1'
#
loop_
_entity.id
_entity.type
_entity.pdbx_description
1 polymer ?
#
loop_
_entity_poly.entity_id
_entity_poly.type
_entity_poly.pdbx_seq_one_letter_code
_entity_poly.pdbx_strand_id
1 'polypeptide(L)'
;MLTPVEVLGNVRVRTQTHVSVRLGDPLALSVALSNGSLESENLVEYAFAGQIRGDAIRARSELQLSGSEFASLFGARDDGRAAVACSAASKRVAILDDSTEGRSFRKWLESALSCTLCEKVPLAMWERFPGVRLAAIAALMRAEESQAALEAVLGSFVITDARRVDDLKTTLEDGGIDLIFVSEVLGALSECATM
;
A
#
# COMPACT_ATOMS: atom_id res chain seq x y z
N MET A 1 -14.19 -12.29 7.42
CA MET A 1 -13.37 -11.15 6.93
C MET A 1 -12.76 -10.50 8.16
N LEU A 2 -11.45 -10.28 8.19
CA LEU A 2 -10.78 -9.67 9.35
C LEU A 2 -11.16 -8.20 9.44
N THR A 3 -11.42 -7.70 10.62
CA THR A 3 -11.59 -6.26 10.87
C THR A 3 -10.21 -5.57 10.86
N PRO A 4 -10.14 -4.26 10.56
CA PRO A 4 -8.88 -3.52 10.63
C PRO A 4 -8.16 -3.67 11.98
N VAL A 5 -8.92 -3.68 13.08
CA VAL A 5 -8.38 -3.83 14.44
C VAL A 5 -7.75 -5.20 14.65
N GLU A 6 -8.39 -6.27 14.17
CA GLU A 6 -7.82 -7.62 14.22
C GLU A 6 -6.55 -7.73 13.37
N VAL A 7 -6.54 -7.13 12.18
CA VAL A 7 -5.35 -7.11 11.32
C VAL A 7 -4.19 -6.39 12.02
N LEU A 8 -4.42 -5.21 12.60
CA LEU A 8 -3.38 -4.50 13.36
C LEU A 8 -2.87 -5.31 14.56
N GLY A 9 -3.77 -6.00 15.26
CA GLY A 9 -3.42 -6.93 16.33
C GLY A 9 -2.51 -8.06 15.85
N ASN A 10 -2.85 -8.69 14.72
CA ASN A 10 -2.08 -9.76 14.11
C ASN A 10 -0.70 -9.25 13.66
N VAL A 11 -0.63 -8.11 12.99
CA VAL A 11 0.62 -7.47 12.56
C VAL A 11 1.51 -7.18 13.76
N ARG A 12 0.95 -6.66 14.86
CA ARG A 12 1.70 -6.40 16.09
C ARG A 12 2.28 -7.69 16.69
N VAL A 13 1.48 -8.75 16.81
CA VAL A 13 1.94 -10.04 17.37
C VAL A 13 3.04 -10.65 16.48
N ARG A 14 2.83 -10.63 15.16
CA ARG A 14 3.76 -11.17 14.17
C ARG A 14 5.08 -10.41 14.19
N THR A 15 5.05 -9.08 14.17
CA THR A 15 6.26 -8.26 14.27
C THR A 15 7.00 -8.46 15.59
N GLN A 16 6.32 -8.57 16.73
CA GLN A 16 6.95 -8.86 18.02
C GLN A 16 7.60 -10.24 18.10
N THR A 17 7.13 -11.20 17.29
CA THR A 17 7.70 -12.55 17.23
C THR A 17 9.04 -12.55 16.47
N HIS A 18 9.17 -11.72 15.44
CA HIS A 18 10.30 -11.76 14.52
C HIS A 18 11.29 -10.59 14.66
N VAL A 19 10.84 -9.45 15.18
CA VAL A 19 11.66 -8.25 15.40
C VAL A 19 11.97 -8.13 16.89
N SER A 20 13.26 -8.17 17.22
CA SER A 20 13.75 -8.16 18.61
C SER A 20 13.50 -6.84 19.35
N VAL A 21 13.22 -5.77 18.62
CA VAL A 21 12.89 -4.45 19.17
C VAL A 21 11.37 -4.27 19.18
N ARG A 22 10.84 -3.84 20.32
CA ARG A 22 9.40 -3.54 20.44
C ARG A 22 9.04 -2.32 19.57
N LEU A 23 8.11 -2.52 18.64
CA LEU A 23 7.61 -1.47 17.74
C LEU A 23 6.20 -1.00 18.15
N GLY A 24 5.88 0.26 17.87
CA GLY A 24 4.50 0.75 17.87
C GLY A 24 3.78 0.34 16.59
N ASP A 25 2.44 0.41 16.59
CA ASP A 25 1.62 -0.08 15.47
C ASP A 25 1.95 0.55 14.12
N PRO A 26 2.16 1.88 13.98
CA PRO A 26 2.51 2.47 12.69
C PRO A 26 3.81 1.90 12.13
N LEU A 27 4.80 1.67 13.00
CA LEU A 27 6.09 1.15 12.60
C LEU A 27 6.03 -0.36 12.29
N ALA A 28 5.26 -1.12 13.08
CA ALA A 28 5.01 -2.53 12.82
C ALA A 28 4.29 -2.74 11.47
N LEU A 29 3.28 -1.93 11.17
CA LEU A 29 2.58 -1.97 9.90
C LEU A 29 3.45 -1.52 8.73
N SER A 30 4.28 -0.50 8.91
CA SER A 30 5.25 -0.07 7.91
C SER A 30 6.25 -1.19 7.57
N VAL A 31 6.76 -1.91 8.58
CA VAL A 31 7.59 -3.10 8.37
C VAL A 31 6.84 -4.17 7.57
N ALA A 32 5.58 -4.46 7.91
CA ALA A 32 4.80 -5.47 7.21
C ALA A 32 4.49 -5.09 5.76
N LEU A 33 4.23 -3.80 5.49
CA LEU A 33 4.02 -3.28 4.14
C LEU A 33 5.31 -3.38 3.32
N SER A 34 6.44 -2.88 3.84
CA SER A 34 7.71 -2.88 3.10
C SER A 34 8.19 -4.28 2.76
N ASN A 35 7.96 -5.27 3.64
CA ASN A 35 8.33 -6.67 3.36
C ASN A 35 7.47 -7.33 2.28
N GLY A 36 6.25 -6.83 2.05
CA GLY A 36 5.35 -7.30 0.98
C GLY A 36 5.47 -6.54 -0.34
N SER A 37 6.39 -5.59 -0.42
CA SER A 37 6.58 -4.74 -1.61
C SER A 37 7.64 -5.30 -2.58
N LEU A 38 7.58 -4.83 -3.82
CA LEU A 38 8.67 -4.90 -4.79
C LEU A 38 9.93 -4.27 -4.18
N GLU A 39 11.08 -4.85 -4.52
CA GLU A 39 12.37 -4.44 -3.94
C GLU A 39 12.35 -4.39 -2.40
N SER A 40 11.57 -5.27 -1.76
CA SER A 40 11.40 -5.34 -0.31
C SER A 40 12.70 -5.28 0.49
N GLU A 41 13.78 -5.86 -0.01
CA GLU A 41 15.11 -5.74 0.61
C GLU A 41 15.57 -4.29 0.67
N ASN A 42 15.69 -3.66 -0.50
CA ASN A 42 16.17 -2.29 -0.63
C ASN A 42 15.26 -1.32 0.13
N LEU A 43 13.95 -1.57 0.09
CA LEU A 43 12.97 -0.76 0.80
C LEU A 43 13.11 -0.88 2.33
N VAL A 44 13.30 -2.10 2.86
CA VAL A 44 13.56 -2.32 4.28
C VAL A 44 14.93 -1.76 4.70
N GLU A 45 15.94 -1.89 3.84
CA GLU A 45 17.28 -1.33 4.08
C GLU A 45 17.28 0.20 4.18
N TYR A 46 16.46 0.84 3.34
CA TYR A 46 16.26 2.27 3.33
C TYR A 46 15.41 2.75 4.51
N ALA A 47 14.27 2.10 4.75
CA ALA A 47 13.25 2.57 5.70
C ALA A 47 13.63 2.33 7.18
N PHE A 48 14.46 1.33 7.47
CA PHE A 48 14.76 0.92 8.84
C PHE A 48 16.27 0.82 9.10
N ALA A 49 16.65 1.07 10.34
CA ALA A 49 18.05 1.06 10.76
C ALA A 49 18.33 -0.03 11.81
N GLY A 50 19.61 -0.40 11.92
CA GLY A 50 20.12 -1.27 12.96
C GLY A 50 19.44 -2.65 12.99
N GLN A 51 19.02 -3.06 14.18
CA GLN A 51 18.49 -4.40 14.43
C GLN A 51 17.14 -4.65 13.75
N ILE A 52 16.27 -3.63 13.67
CA ILE A 52 14.95 -3.75 13.02
C ILE A 52 15.12 -4.16 11.56
N ARG A 53 16.05 -3.52 10.84
CA ARG A 53 16.40 -3.86 9.46
C ARG A 53 16.85 -5.31 9.33
N GLY A 54 17.82 -5.73 10.14
CA GLY A 54 18.37 -7.08 10.08
C GLY A 54 17.34 -8.16 10.38
N ASP A 55 16.47 -7.94 11.36
CA ASP A 55 15.40 -8.86 11.72
C ASP A 55 14.30 -8.90 10.65
N ALA A 56 13.92 -7.74 10.13
CA ALA A 56 12.90 -7.62 9.07
C ALA A 56 13.32 -8.34 7.79
N ILE A 57 14.56 -8.13 7.33
CA ILE A 57 15.10 -8.82 6.15
C ILE A 57 15.11 -10.34 6.36
N ARG A 58 15.49 -10.80 7.56
CA ARG A 58 15.57 -12.23 7.88
C ARG A 58 14.21 -12.92 7.89
N ALA A 59 13.16 -12.22 8.33
CA ALA A 59 11.80 -12.76 8.49
C ALA A 59 10.80 -12.17 7.48
N ARG A 60 11.27 -11.84 6.26
CA ARG A 60 10.49 -11.11 5.26
C ARG A 60 9.17 -11.78 4.91
N SER A 61 9.23 -13.07 4.58
CA SER A 61 8.06 -13.89 4.19
C SER A 61 7.01 -13.99 5.29
N GLU A 62 7.45 -13.95 6.55
CA GLU A 62 6.61 -14.04 7.73
C GLU A 62 6.03 -12.69 8.12
N LEU A 63 6.71 -11.58 7.79
CA LEU A 63 6.27 -10.24 8.19
C LEU A 63 5.29 -9.60 7.19
N GLN A 64 5.33 -9.98 5.92
CA GLN A 64 4.50 -9.36 4.87
C GLN A 64 2.99 -9.50 5.12
N LEU A 65 2.22 -8.49 4.71
CA LEU A 65 0.75 -8.56 4.71
C LEU A 65 0.24 -9.51 3.64
N SER A 66 -0.66 -10.41 4.02
CA SER A 66 -1.48 -11.16 3.06
C SER A 66 -2.40 -10.21 2.27
N GLY A 67 -2.87 -10.63 1.08
CA GLY A 67 -3.84 -9.86 0.32
C GLY A 67 -5.12 -9.55 1.11
N SER A 68 -5.59 -10.51 1.93
CA SER A 68 -6.77 -10.32 2.77
C SER A 68 -6.57 -9.28 3.87
N GLU A 69 -5.39 -9.24 4.51
CA GLU A 69 -5.05 -8.23 5.50
C GLU A 69 -4.93 -6.85 4.86
N PHE A 70 -4.31 -6.77 3.68
CA PHE A 70 -4.20 -5.54 2.92
C PHE A 70 -5.59 -4.99 2.52
N ALA A 71 -6.46 -5.86 1.97
CA ALA A 71 -7.82 -5.52 1.61
C ALA A 71 -8.64 -5.07 2.84
N SER A 72 -8.49 -5.73 3.98
CA SER A 72 -9.16 -5.31 5.23
C SER A 72 -8.74 -3.92 5.70
N LEU A 73 -7.48 -3.50 5.49
CA LEU A 73 -6.97 -2.19 5.93
C LEU A 73 -7.28 -1.06 4.93
N PHE A 74 -7.11 -1.32 3.64
CA PHE A 74 -7.11 -0.28 2.60
C PHE A 74 -8.19 -0.45 1.54
N GLY A 75 -8.93 -1.57 1.56
CA GLY A 75 -9.97 -1.89 0.61
C GLY A 75 -11.23 -1.03 0.75
N ALA A 76 -11.90 -0.80 -0.38
CA ALA A 76 -13.22 -0.20 -0.38
C ALA A 76 -14.18 -1.04 0.47
N ARG A 77 -15.09 -0.34 1.14
CA ARG A 77 -16.14 -0.91 1.98
C ARG A 77 -17.30 -1.38 1.12
N ASP A 78 -18.07 -2.33 1.63
CA ASP A 78 -19.28 -2.88 0.96
C ASP A 78 -20.32 -1.81 0.60
N ASP A 79 -20.30 -0.66 1.27
CA ASP A 79 -21.17 0.49 1.00
C ASP A 79 -20.63 1.44 -0.09
N GLY A 80 -19.59 1.04 -0.83
CA GLY A 80 -18.97 1.81 -1.91
C GLY A 80 -18.15 3.00 -1.43
N ARG A 81 -17.74 3.03 -0.16
CA ARG A 81 -16.87 4.07 0.40
C ARG A 81 -15.43 3.58 0.55
N ALA A 82 -14.49 4.51 0.55
CA ALA A 82 -13.10 4.20 0.84
C ALA A 82 -12.91 3.61 2.25
N ALA A 83 -11.86 2.81 2.44
CA ALA A 83 -11.43 2.38 3.76
C ALA A 83 -11.30 3.56 4.73
N VAL A 84 -11.50 3.31 6.03
CA VAL A 84 -11.33 4.35 7.05
C VAL A 84 -9.92 4.96 6.96
N ALA A 85 -8.89 4.12 6.82
CA ALA A 85 -7.51 4.53 6.62
C ALA A 85 -7.31 5.45 5.41
N CYS A 86 -7.97 5.15 4.29
CA CYS A 86 -7.87 5.94 3.05
C CYS A 86 -8.69 7.24 3.09
N SER A 87 -9.72 7.30 3.95
CA SER A 87 -10.59 8.47 4.13
C SER A 87 -10.11 9.44 5.22
N ALA A 88 -9.17 9.00 6.06
CA ALA A 88 -8.67 9.80 7.17
C ALA A 88 -7.91 11.03 6.67
N ALA A 89 -8.22 12.19 7.26
CA ALA A 89 -7.56 13.45 6.90
C ALA A 89 -6.11 13.44 7.42
N SER A 90 -5.15 13.21 6.54
CA SER A 90 -3.73 13.28 6.85
C SER A 90 -3.03 14.32 5.97
N LYS A 91 -2.40 15.30 6.62
CA LYS A 91 -1.58 16.31 5.92
C LYS A 91 -0.44 15.67 5.15
N ARG A 92 0.17 14.61 5.71
CA ARG A 92 1.26 13.88 5.07
C ARG A 92 0.81 13.20 3.78
N VAL A 93 -0.35 12.54 3.83
CA VAL A 93 -0.96 11.92 2.65
C VAL A 93 -1.24 12.95 1.55
N ALA A 94 -1.80 14.12 1.91
CA ALA A 94 -2.04 15.19 0.94
C ALA A 94 -0.74 15.72 0.32
N ILE A 95 0.30 15.95 1.13
CA ILE A 95 1.61 16.42 0.65
C ILE A 95 2.25 15.43 -0.32
N LEU A 96 2.20 14.13 -0.01
CA LEU A 96 2.77 13.09 -0.86
C LEU A 96 2.00 12.93 -2.18
N ASP A 97 0.66 12.95 -2.12
CA ASP A 97 -0.16 12.90 -3.33
C ASP A 97 0.06 14.12 -4.25
N ASP A 98 0.26 15.29 -3.66
CA ASP A 98 0.61 16.53 -4.36
C ASP A 98 2.12 16.69 -4.65
N SER A 99 2.96 15.69 -4.36
CA SER A 99 4.37 15.73 -4.76
C SER A 99 4.54 15.54 -6.27
N THR A 100 5.74 15.79 -6.80
CA THR A 100 6.01 15.56 -8.22
C THR A 100 5.92 14.07 -8.57
N GLU A 101 6.44 13.24 -7.68
CA GLU A 101 6.45 11.78 -7.75
C GLU A 101 5.02 11.26 -7.61
N GLY A 102 4.26 11.73 -6.61
CA GLY A 102 2.85 11.36 -6.41
C GLY A 102 1.98 11.66 -7.62
N ARG A 103 2.10 12.86 -8.20
CA ARG A 103 1.42 13.21 -9.46
C ARG A 103 1.84 12.35 -10.64
N SER A 104 3.10 11.93 -10.70
CA SER A 104 3.61 11.09 -11.80
C SER A 104 3.03 9.67 -11.70
N PHE A 105 3.10 9.05 -10.52
CA PHE A 105 2.48 7.77 -10.25
C PHE A 105 0.97 7.79 -10.48
N ARG A 106 0.30 8.86 -10.04
CA ARG A 106 -1.12 9.06 -10.28
C ARG A 106 -1.45 9.03 -11.78
N LYS A 107 -0.70 9.77 -12.62
CA LYS A 107 -0.91 9.77 -14.07
C LYS A 107 -0.69 8.41 -14.70
N TRP A 108 0.33 7.67 -14.25
CA TRP A 108 0.59 6.32 -14.74
C TRP A 108 -0.54 5.36 -14.38
N LEU A 109 -1.00 5.39 -13.13
CA LEU A 109 -2.15 4.61 -12.67
C LEU A 109 -3.43 5.00 -13.41
N GLU A 110 -3.70 6.30 -13.60
CA GLU A 110 -4.86 6.78 -14.37
C GLU A 110 -4.86 6.28 -15.82
N SER A 111 -3.67 6.20 -16.43
CA SER A 111 -3.51 5.63 -17.77
C SER A 111 -3.74 4.12 -17.80
N ALA A 112 -3.20 3.38 -16.81
CA ALA A 112 -3.35 1.94 -16.72
C ALA A 112 -4.79 1.51 -16.36
N LEU A 113 -5.45 2.26 -15.49
CA LEU A 113 -6.80 2.00 -14.96
C LEU A 113 -7.90 2.76 -15.70
N SER A 114 -7.66 3.16 -16.95
CA SER A 114 -8.56 4.08 -17.67
C SER A 114 -10.01 3.55 -17.79
N CYS A 115 -10.22 2.24 -17.87
CA CYS A 115 -11.58 1.69 -17.93
C CYS A 115 -12.20 1.60 -16.53
N THR A 116 -11.43 1.17 -15.54
CA THR A 116 -11.86 1.09 -14.13
C THR A 116 -12.23 2.46 -13.59
N LEU A 117 -11.47 3.50 -13.94
CA LEU A 117 -11.76 4.89 -13.55
C LEU A 117 -12.85 5.55 -14.40
N CYS A 118 -13.42 4.87 -15.40
CA CYS A 118 -14.68 5.30 -16.01
C CYS A 118 -15.90 4.87 -15.19
N GLU A 119 -15.75 3.89 -14.30
CA GLU A 119 -16.81 3.45 -13.40
C GLU A 119 -17.06 4.50 -12.30
N LYS A 120 -18.32 4.79 -12.03
CA LYS A 120 -18.73 5.90 -11.14
C LYS A 120 -18.14 5.79 -9.73
N VAL A 121 -18.12 4.57 -9.18
CA VAL A 121 -17.71 4.33 -7.79
C VAL A 121 -16.18 4.46 -7.63
N PRO A 122 -15.34 3.76 -8.41
CA PRO A 122 -13.90 3.99 -8.41
C PRO A 122 -13.53 5.44 -8.68
N LEU A 123 -14.14 6.09 -9.69
CA LEU A 123 -13.82 7.49 -10.03
C LEU A 123 -14.10 8.43 -8.86
N ALA A 124 -15.28 8.32 -8.24
CA ALA A 124 -15.66 9.20 -7.13
C ALA A 124 -14.72 9.04 -5.93
N MET A 125 -14.29 7.81 -5.61
CA MET A 125 -13.31 7.58 -4.56
C MET A 125 -11.92 8.08 -4.95
N TRP A 126 -11.50 7.80 -6.19
CA TRP A 126 -10.23 8.21 -6.75
C TRP A 126 -10.04 9.71 -6.74
N GLU A 127 -11.06 10.50 -7.08
CA GLU A 127 -10.99 11.97 -7.06
C GLU A 127 -11.03 12.53 -5.64
N ARG A 128 -11.90 11.97 -4.79
CA ARG A 128 -12.21 12.53 -3.47
C ARG A 128 -11.14 12.26 -2.42
N PHE A 129 -10.48 11.10 -2.46
CA PHE A 129 -9.63 10.64 -1.36
C PHE A 129 -8.17 10.44 -1.81
N PRO A 130 -7.23 11.32 -1.41
CA PRO A 130 -5.82 11.12 -1.70
C PRO A 130 -5.27 9.80 -1.12
N GLY A 131 -5.79 9.35 0.02
CA GLY A 131 -5.41 8.06 0.62
C GLY A 131 -5.72 6.86 -0.28
N VAL A 132 -6.78 6.91 -1.11
CA VAL A 132 -7.08 5.87 -2.10
C VAL A 132 -6.00 5.81 -3.18
N ARG A 133 -5.53 6.97 -3.65
CA ARG A 133 -4.47 7.06 -4.66
C ARG A 133 -3.15 6.51 -4.13
N LEU A 134 -2.77 6.89 -2.90
CA LEU A 134 -1.58 6.33 -2.25
C LEU A 134 -1.71 4.84 -1.96
N ALA A 135 -2.88 4.36 -1.53
CA ALA A 135 -3.12 2.94 -1.33
C ALA A 135 -3.05 2.16 -2.65
N ALA A 136 -3.50 2.74 -3.77
CA ALA A 136 -3.36 2.15 -5.09
C ALA A 136 -1.89 2.07 -5.55
N ILE A 137 -1.07 3.09 -5.23
CA ILE A 137 0.38 3.03 -5.42
C ILE A 137 0.97 1.88 -4.61
N ALA A 138 0.63 1.78 -3.32
CA ALA A 138 1.10 0.69 -2.47
C ALA A 138 0.65 -0.69 -2.98
N ALA A 139 -0.58 -0.81 -3.50
CA ALA A 139 -1.11 -2.03 -4.10
C ALA A 139 -0.34 -2.43 -5.38
N LEU A 140 -0.05 -1.46 -6.27
CA LEU A 140 0.77 -1.67 -7.45
C LEU A 140 2.18 -2.16 -7.08
N MET A 141 2.74 -1.59 -6.00
CA MET A 141 4.07 -1.92 -5.47
C MET A 141 4.12 -3.23 -4.69
N ARG A 142 3.03 -4.00 -4.57
CA ARG A 142 3.10 -5.32 -3.94
C ARG A 142 3.85 -6.31 -4.84
N ALA A 143 4.69 -7.14 -4.22
CA ALA A 143 5.37 -8.22 -4.93
C ALA A 143 4.35 -9.22 -5.51
N GLU A 144 3.37 -9.59 -4.69
CA GLU A 144 2.32 -10.54 -5.03
C GLU A 144 0.92 -9.89 -5.01
N GLU A 145 0.03 -10.43 -5.84
CA GLU A 145 -1.41 -10.08 -5.86
C GLU A 145 -1.69 -8.58 -6.11
N SER A 146 -0.82 -7.88 -6.84
CA SER A 146 -0.96 -6.42 -7.07
C SER A 146 -2.29 -6.02 -7.71
N GLN A 147 -2.79 -6.80 -8.69
CA GLN A 147 -4.10 -6.55 -9.31
C GLN A 147 -5.26 -6.77 -8.33
N ALA A 148 -5.24 -7.85 -7.55
CA ALA A 148 -6.28 -8.12 -6.55
C ALA A 148 -6.27 -7.06 -5.42
N ALA A 149 -5.09 -6.57 -5.05
CA ALA A 149 -4.95 -5.47 -4.10
C ALA A 149 -5.48 -4.14 -4.68
N LEU A 150 -5.24 -3.86 -5.96
CA LEU A 150 -5.82 -2.70 -6.65
C LEU A 150 -7.34 -2.78 -6.72
N GLU A 151 -7.87 -3.95 -7.08
CA GLU A 151 -9.30 -4.23 -7.06
C GLU A 151 -9.89 -3.98 -5.67
N ALA A 152 -9.25 -4.50 -4.62
CA ALA A 152 -9.70 -4.28 -3.25
C ALA A 152 -9.74 -2.78 -2.90
N VAL A 153 -8.69 -2.01 -3.21
CA VAL A 153 -8.62 -0.56 -2.92
C VAL A 153 -9.70 0.22 -3.67
N LEU A 154 -9.94 -0.12 -4.94
CA LEU A 154 -10.90 0.60 -5.80
C LEU A 154 -12.34 0.08 -5.64
N GLY A 155 -12.54 -1.07 -5.01
CA GLY A 155 -13.83 -1.75 -4.85
C GLY A 155 -14.35 -2.45 -6.11
N SER A 156 -13.67 -2.27 -7.25
CA SER A 156 -13.96 -2.96 -8.50
C SER A 156 -12.77 -2.83 -9.45
N PHE A 157 -12.63 -3.78 -10.37
CA PHE A 157 -11.57 -3.79 -11.36
C PHE A 157 -12.10 -4.25 -12.72
N VAL A 158 -11.84 -3.47 -13.78
CA VAL A 158 -12.21 -3.85 -15.14
C VAL A 158 -11.10 -4.69 -15.74
N ILE A 159 -11.38 -5.94 -16.11
CA ILE A 159 -10.37 -6.90 -16.57
C ILE A 159 -9.54 -6.42 -17.78
N THR A 160 -10.09 -5.53 -18.61
CA THR A 160 -9.37 -4.89 -19.73
C THR A 160 -8.17 -4.05 -19.26
N ASP A 161 -8.14 -3.59 -18.02
CA ASP A 161 -7.02 -2.86 -17.43
C ASP A 161 -5.90 -3.79 -16.93
N ALA A 162 -6.16 -5.10 -16.73
CA ALA A 162 -5.20 -6.06 -16.18
C ALA A 162 -3.85 -6.00 -16.89
N ARG A 163 -3.86 -6.09 -18.23
CA ARG A 163 -2.64 -6.08 -19.03
C ARG A 163 -1.86 -4.77 -18.91
N ARG A 164 -2.55 -3.64 -18.82
CA ARG A 164 -1.93 -2.31 -18.69
C ARG A 164 -1.31 -2.10 -17.32
N VAL A 165 -1.94 -2.64 -16.28
CA VAL A 165 -1.38 -2.66 -14.92
C VAL A 165 -0.12 -3.52 -14.88
N ASP A 166 -0.13 -4.69 -15.52
CA ASP A 166 1.07 -5.54 -15.61
C ASP A 166 2.20 -4.84 -16.38
N ASP A 167 1.90 -4.23 -17.53
CA ASP A 167 2.88 -3.49 -18.32
C ASP A 167 3.47 -2.30 -17.53
N LEU A 168 2.64 -1.58 -16.77
CA LEU A 168 3.10 -0.53 -15.88
C LEU A 168 4.02 -1.09 -14.78
N LYS A 169 3.66 -2.21 -14.16
CA LYS A 169 4.47 -2.85 -13.12
C LYS A 169 5.85 -3.24 -13.66
N THR A 170 5.90 -3.92 -14.81
CA THR A 170 7.17 -4.26 -15.48
C THR A 170 7.98 -3.02 -15.83
N THR A 171 7.34 -1.96 -16.32
CA THR A 171 8.03 -0.69 -16.62
C THR A 171 8.68 -0.08 -15.37
N LEU A 172 8.03 -0.17 -14.21
CA LEU A 172 8.56 0.33 -12.94
C LEU A 172 9.71 -0.55 -12.41
N GLU A 173 9.61 -1.87 -12.55
CA GLU A 173 10.68 -2.81 -12.20
C GLU A 173 11.93 -2.58 -13.07
N ASP A 174 11.75 -2.37 -14.38
CA ASP A 174 12.85 -2.12 -15.32
C ASP A 174 13.45 -0.71 -15.17
N GLY A 175 12.61 0.29 -14.84
CA GLY A 175 13.01 1.69 -14.69
C GLY A 175 13.65 2.02 -13.34
N GLY A 176 13.54 1.11 -12.36
CA GLY A 176 13.90 1.33 -10.97
C GLY A 176 12.80 2.02 -10.17
N ILE A 177 12.60 1.55 -8.94
CA ILE A 177 11.59 2.08 -8.03
C ILE A 177 12.20 3.21 -7.18
N ASP A 178 11.49 4.34 -7.08
CA ASP A 178 11.86 5.40 -6.12
C ASP A 178 11.55 4.94 -4.69
N LEU A 179 12.53 4.28 -4.06
CA LEU A 179 12.41 3.72 -2.72
C LEU A 179 12.13 4.79 -1.66
N ILE A 180 12.57 6.04 -1.88
CA ILE A 180 12.32 7.15 -0.96
C ILE A 180 10.83 7.43 -0.94
N PHE A 181 10.27 7.72 -2.11
CA PHE A 181 8.86 8.04 -2.24
C PHE A 181 7.97 6.87 -1.79
N VAL A 182 8.29 5.64 -2.18
CA VAL A 182 7.51 4.46 -1.77
C VAL A 182 7.55 4.27 -0.25
N SER A 183 8.73 4.41 0.38
CA SER A 183 8.86 4.33 1.85
C SER A 183 8.00 5.40 2.55
N GLU A 184 7.98 6.62 2.03
CA GLU A 184 7.14 7.69 2.59
C GLU A 184 5.64 7.41 2.44
N VAL A 185 5.22 6.85 1.31
CA VAL A 185 3.84 6.42 1.06
C VAL A 185 3.42 5.34 2.06
N LEU A 186 4.23 4.28 2.23
CA LEU A 186 3.91 3.18 3.15
C LEU A 186 3.87 3.68 4.61
N GLY A 187 4.79 4.57 4.99
CA GLY A 187 4.77 5.22 6.29
C GLY A 187 3.50 6.04 6.53
N ALA A 188 3.10 6.86 5.57
CA ALA A 188 1.89 7.68 5.67
C ALA A 188 0.60 6.84 5.74
N LEU A 189 0.52 5.76 4.95
CA LEU A 189 -0.60 4.81 5.02
C LEU A 189 -0.64 4.07 6.35
N SER A 190 0.53 3.69 6.89
CA SER A 190 0.61 3.01 8.19
C SER A 190 0.13 3.90 9.33
N GLU A 191 0.48 5.18 9.31
CA GLU A 191 -0.03 6.17 10.26
C GLU A 191 -1.56 6.28 10.14
N CYS A 192 -2.10 6.42 8.93
CA CYS A 192 -3.54 6.58 8.74
C CYS A 192 -4.35 5.35 9.16
N ALA A 193 -3.80 4.15 8.97
CA ALA A 193 -4.44 2.90 9.36
C ALA A 193 -4.43 2.65 10.88
N THR A 194 -3.59 3.36 11.63
CA THR A 194 -3.39 3.14 13.08
C THR A 194 -3.95 4.25 13.97
N MET A 195 -4.59 5.27 13.37
CA MET A 195 -5.38 6.30 14.07
C MET A 195 -6.77 5.78 14.45
#